data_AF-A0A257WHU2-F1
#
_entry.id   AF-A0A257WHU2-F1
#
_cell.length_a   1.000
_cell.length_b   1.000
_cell.length_c   1.000
_cell.angle_alpha   90.00
_cell.angle_beta   90.00
_cell.angle_gamma   90.00
#
_symmetry.space_group_name_H-M   'P 1'
#
loop_
_entity.id
_entity.type
_entity.pdbx_description
1 polymer ?
#
loop_
_entity_poly.entity_id
_entity_poly.type
_entity_poly.pdbx_seq_one_letter_code
_entity_poly.pdbx_strand_id
1 'polypeptide(L)'
;AFNDASADLDSKLVAGLKETGLYPDQQALASTETQLSLASRLMGEGKLGGDTAEPTLLNVSSGAAMLMHESVVNNALDQIGFDGKKMSEEELRLHVEAFLSKALAREFKFRSPEAAAEGAPAPEAPAEGAAAEEPEDKTPAKLAFAERDAVRVQFRDGTLTLVIVAGLERENEEPIPAHEIVVPLMLSVSGDKLVVKRGTLGIAPVEGEAKPVQLRVMNSRISKALPDREVDASFTLKSTDREVPAKVVGMQIVDGWIVVRVE
;
A
#
# COMPACT_ATOMS: atom_id res chain seq x y z
N ALA A 1 20.98 21.76 -9.50
CA ALA A 1 20.24 21.33 -8.29
C ALA A 1 18.75 21.17 -8.56
N PHE A 2 17.92 22.23 -8.61
CA PHE A 2 16.46 22.09 -8.82
C PHE A 2 16.08 21.58 -10.23
N ASN A 3 16.81 22.01 -11.26
CA ASN A 3 16.58 21.52 -12.63
C ASN A 3 16.92 20.03 -12.78
N ASP A 4 17.98 19.57 -12.12
CA ASP A 4 18.38 18.15 -12.14
C ASP A 4 17.39 17.28 -11.36
N ALA A 5 16.93 17.76 -10.20
CA ALA A 5 15.90 17.08 -9.41
C ALA A 5 14.56 16.98 -10.15
N SER A 6 14.18 18.03 -10.90
CA SER A 6 12.96 17.99 -11.73
C SER A 6 13.11 17.04 -12.91
N ALA A 7 14.28 17.04 -13.58
CA ALA A 7 14.56 16.11 -14.66
C ALA A 7 14.60 14.65 -14.20
N ASP A 8 15.13 14.37 -13.01
CA ASP A 8 15.11 13.03 -12.40
C ASP A 8 13.69 12.59 -12.04
N LEU A 9 12.86 13.49 -11.51
CA LEU A 9 11.46 13.21 -11.20
C LEU A 9 10.66 12.86 -12.46
N ASP A 10 10.84 13.63 -13.54
CA ASP A 10 10.15 13.40 -14.81
C ASP A 10 10.67 12.15 -15.55
N SER A 11 11.99 11.93 -15.58
CA SER A 11 12.59 10.84 -16.34
C SER A 11 12.48 9.47 -15.67
N LYS A 12 12.38 9.42 -14.33
CA LYS A 12 12.31 8.16 -13.58
C LYS A 12 10.92 7.92 -13.01
N LEU A 13 10.47 8.75 -12.07
CA LEU A 13 9.22 8.50 -11.35
C LEU A 13 8.02 8.64 -12.27
N VAL A 14 7.91 9.74 -13.02
CA VAL A 14 6.78 9.94 -13.94
C VAL A 14 6.79 8.90 -15.05
N ALA A 15 7.96 8.52 -15.57
CA ALA A 15 8.07 7.44 -16.54
C ALA A 15 7.60 6.09 -15.97
N GLY A 16 8.08 5.70 -14.78
CA GLY A 16 7.69 4.46 -14.11
C GLY A 16 6.19 4.38 -13.83
N LEU A 17 5.58 5.48 -13.37
CA LEU A 17 4.12 5.59 -13.20
C LEU A 17 3.39 5.40 -14.54
N LYS A 18 3.84 6.06 -15.61
CA LYS A 18 3.21 5.93 -16.94
C LYS A 18 3.29 4.49 -17.47
N GLU A 19 4.42 3.81 -17.25
CA GLU A 19 4.58 2.41 -17.66
C GLU A 19 3.69 1.43 -16.86
N THR A 20 3.17 1.86 -15.71
CA THR A 20 2.15 1.12 -14.95
C THR A 20 0.74 1.61 -15.22
N GLY A 21 0.53 2.45 -16.24
CA GLY A 21 -0.81 2.96 -16.59
C GLY A 21 -1.35 4.02 -15.61
N LEU A 22 -0.46 4.59 -14.78
CA LEU A 22 -0.75 5.71 -13.91
C LEU A 22 -0.16 6.96 -14.54
N TYR A 23 -1.01 7.92 -14.89
CA TYR A 23 -0.59 9.14 -15.59
C TYR A 23 -0.66 10.30 -14.61
N PRO A 24 0.49 10.82 -14.13
CA PRO A 24 0.53 12.08 -13.43
C PRO A 24 0.06 13.19 -14.36
N ASP A 25 -0.97 13.94 -13.96
CA ASP A 25 -1.49 15.10 -14.67
C ASP A 25 -1.80 16.25 -13.70
N GLN A 26 -2.17 17.40 -14.27
CA GLN A 26 -2.51 18.63 -13.53
C GLN A 26 -1.52 18.97 -12.41
N GLN A 27 -0.24 19.08 -12.77
CA GLN A 27 0.78 19.51 -11.82
C GLN A 27 0.62 20.99 -11.50
N ALA A 28 0.46 21.31 -10.22
CA ALA A 28 0.47 22.67 -9.71
C ALA A 28 1.66 22.83 -8.76
N LEU A 29 2.48 23.82 -9.05
CA LEU A 29 3.64 24.21 -8.26
C LEU A 29 3.40 25.61 -7.74
N ALA A 30 3.46 25.79 -6.42
CA ALA A 30 3.40 27.11 -5.81
C ALA A 30 4.48 27.25 -4.74
N SER A 31 4.96 28.46 -4.54
CA SER A 31 5.96 28.77 -3.53
C SER A 31 5.63 30.09 -2.84
N THR A 32 6.00 30.18 -1.58
CA THR A 32 5.95 31.39 -0.76
C THR A 32 7.34 31.67 -0.20
N GLU A 33 7.47 32.65 0.70
CA GLU A 33 8.74 32.91 1.40
C GLU A 33 9.17 31.75 2.30
N THR A 34 8.23 30.90 2.75
CA THR A 34 8.47 29.87 3.77
C THR A 34 8.11 28.45 3.36
N GLN A 35 7.34 28.27 2.28
CA GLN A 35 6.78 26.97 1.88
C GLN A 35 6.83 26.78 0.36
N LEU A 36 7.09 25.54 -0.05
CA LEU A 36 6.92 25.05 -1.42
C LEU A 36 5.80 24.00 -1.40
N SER A 37 4.86 24.09 -2.33
CA SER A 37 3.81 23.09 -2.52
C SER A 37 3.84 22.53 -3.94
N LEU A 38 3.69 21.21 -4.02
CA LEU A 38 3.50 20.45 -5.26
C LEU A 38 2.20 19.66 -5.11
N ALA A 39 1.29 19.84 -6.06
CA ALA A 39 0.13 18.99 -6.23
C ALA A 39 0.21 18.34 -7.62
N SER A 40 -0.16 17.06 -7.68
CA SER A 40 -0.34 16.34 -8.94
C SER A 40 -1.50 15.39 -8.74
N ARG A 41 -2.28 15.19 -9.79
CA ARG A 41 -3.29 14.13 -9.81
C ARG A 41 -2.69 12.90 -10.48
N LEU A 42 -3.11 11.71 -10.02
CA LEU A 42 -2.69 10.42 -10.55
C LEU A 42 -3.92 9.62 -10.97
N MET A 43 -4.10 9.43 -12.27
CA MET A 43 -5.24 8.71 -12.81
C MET A 43 -4.85 7.83 -14.00
N GLY A 44 -5.67 6.81 -14.27
CA GLY A 44 -5.68 6.15 -15.58
C GLY A 44 -6.48 6.97 -16.58
N GLU A 45 -6.34 6.65 -17.87
CA GLU A 45 -7.16 7.24 -18.92
C GLU A 45 -8.66 7.02 -18.64
N GLY A 46 -9.46 8.10 -18.65
CA GLY A 46 -10.89 8.05 -18.39
C GLY A 46 -11.31 7.83 -16.92
N LYS A 47 -10.37 7.84 -15.97
CA LYS A 47 -10.67 7.66 -14.54
C LYS A 47 -10.86 9.00 -13.81
N LEU A 48 -11.63 8.97 -12.73
CA LEU A 48 -11.79 10.11 -11.85
C LEU A 48 -10.69 10.10 -10.77
N GLY A 49 -10.32 11.29 -10.32
CA GLY A 49 -9.42 11.49 -9.20
C GLY A 49 -10.03 12.45 -8.20
N GLY A 50 -9.54 12.39 -6.96
CA GLY A 50 -9.79 13.43 -5.97
C GLY A 50 -9.42 14.80 -6.52
N ASP A 51 -10.15 15.81 -6.06
CA ASP A 51 -9.87 17.20 -6.37
C ASP A 51 -8.79 17.74 -5.41
N THR A 52 -8.80 19.05 -5.18
CA THR A 52 -7.85 19.76 -4.34
C THR A 52 -8.07 19.41 -2.88
N ALA A 53 -7.01 18.99 -2.20
CA ALA A 53 -7.06 18.77 -0.75
C ALA A 53 -7.33 20.08 0.01
N GLU A 54 -7.95 19.97 1.18
CA GLU A 54 -8.17 21.11 2.07
C GLU A 54 -6.82 21.74 2.47
N PRO A 55 -6.55 23.04 2.17
CA PRO A 55 -5.25 23.66 2.38
C PRO A 55 -4.73 23.61 3.82
N THR A 56 -5.63 23.58 4.80
CA THR A 56 -5.25 23.50 6.22
C THR A 56 -4.56 22.19 6.58
N LEU A 57 -4.78 21.11 5.82
CA LEU A 57 -4.14 19.81 6.05
C LEU A 57 -2.65 19.79 5.63
N LEU A 58 -2.25 20.73 4.76
CA LEU A 58 -0.88 20.89 4.25
C LEU A 58 -0.01 21.82 5.11
N ASN A 59 -0.57 22.47 6.12
CA ASN A 59 0.18 23.44 6.90
C ASN A 59 1.19 22.75 7.83
N VAL A 60 2.48 22.92 7.54
CA VAL A 60 3.60 22.44 8.37
C VAL A 60 4.50 23.61 8.74
N SER A 61 4.89 23.67 10.02
CA SER A 61 5.85 24.65 10.53
C SER A 61 7.31 24.28 10.21
N SER A 62 7.56 22.99 10.00
CA SER A 62 8.87 22.37 9.77
C SER A 62 8.68 21.08 8.95
N GLY A 63 9.68 20.72 8.14
CA GLY A 63 9.67 19.47 7.38
C GLY A 63 8.74 19.49 6.16
N ALA A 64 8.01 18.40 5.94
CA ALA A 64 7.15 18.17 4.79
C ALA A 64 5.82 17.51 5.18
N ALA A 65 4.74 17.83 4.45
CA ALA A 65 3.48 17.11 4.51
C ALA A 65 3.14 16.52 3.13
N MET A 66 2.67 15.28 3.12
CA MET A 66 2.15 14.60 1.95
C MET A 66 0.69 14.25 2.16
N LEU A 67 -0.13 14.55 1.17
CA LEU A 67 -1.55 14.21 1.16
C LEU A 67 -1.81 13.29 -0.02
N MET A 68 -2.44 12.16 0.23
CA MET A 68 -2.86 11.23 -0.81
C MET A 68 -4.36 10.96 -0.67
N HIS A 69 -5.12 11.22 -1.73
CA HIS A 69 -6.53 10.88 -1.80
C HIS A 69 -6.69 9.37 -2.05
N GLU A 70 -7.77 8.76 -1.55
CA GLU A 70 -8.06 7.34 -1.76
C GLU A 70 -8.10 6.93 -3.24
N SER A 71 -8.50 7.84 -4.14
CA SER A 71 -8.50 7.60 -5.58
C SER A 71 -7.10 7.29 -6.12
N VAL A 72 -6.03 7.84 -5.53
CA VAL A 72 -4.66 7.54 -5.94
C VAL A 72 -4.37 6.05 -5.71
N VAL A 73 -4.79 5.54 -4.55
CA VAL A 73 -4.61 4.12 -4.18
C VAL A 73 -5.51 3.23 -5.02
N ASN A 74 -6.80 3.57 -5.17
CA ASN A 74 -7.74 2.78 -5.97
C ASN A 74 -7.34 2.71 -7.45
N ASN A 75 -6.86 3.83 -8.02
CA ASN A 75 -6.34 3.84 -9.39
C ASN A 75 -5.10 2.94 -9.51
N ALA A 76 -4.21 2.93 -8.52
CA ALA A 76 -3.06 2.02 -8.51
C ALA A 76 -3.48 0.55 -8.38
N LEU A 77 -4.45 0.24 -7.51
CA LEU A 77 -4.98 -1.12 -7.34
C LEU A 77 -5.59 -1.67 -8.63
N ASP A 78 -6.28 -0.84 -9.40
CA ASP A 78 -6.78 -1.23 -10.72
C ASP A 78 -5.65 -1.63 -11.69
N GLN A 79 -4.54 -0.90 -11.64
CA GLN A 79 -3.41 -1.15 -12.55
C GLN A 79 -2.53 -2.33 -12.11
N ILE A 80 -2.53 -2.68 -10.82
CA ILE A 80 -1.92 -3.94 -10.37
C ILE A 80 -2.63 -5.13 -11.03
N GLY A 81 -3.94 -5.01 -11.27
CA GLY A 81 -4.74 -6.01 -11.97
C GLY A 81 -4.88 -7.29 -11.15
N PHE A 82 -5.56 -7.20 -10.01
CA PHE A 82 -5.95 -8.36 -9.20
C PHE A 82 -7.15 -9.11 -9.77
N ASP A 83 -8.03 -8.39 -10.47
CA ASP A 83 -9.29 -8.89 -10.98
C ASP A 83 -9.15 -10.18 -11.80
N GLY A 84 -9.93 -11.20 -11.43
CA GLY A 84 -9.95 -12.54 -12.06
C GLY A 84 -8.70 -13.40 -11.81
N LYS A 85 -7.68 -12.89 -11.10
CA LYS A 85 -6.45 -13.65 -10.86
C LYS A 85 -6.59 -14.63 -9.70
N LYS A 86 -5.82 -15.71 -9.80
CA LYS A 86 -5.62 -16.69 -8.74
C LYS A 86 -4.16 -16.67 -8.33
N MET A 87 -3.89 -16.37 -7.06
CA MET A 87 -2.53 -16.12 -6.59
C MET A 87 -2.33 -16.78 -5.23
N SER A 88 -1.21 -17.47 -5.03
CA SER A 88 -0.72 -17.79 -3.69
C SER A 88 -0.33 -16.51 -2.95
N GLU A 89 -0.10 -16.60 -1.65
CA GLU A 89 0.37 -15.47 -0.85
C GLU A 89 1.74 -14.94 -1.33
N GLU A 90 2.63 -15.85 -1.73
CA GLU A 90 3.94 -15.49 -2.27
C GLU A 90 3.83 -14.84 -3.65
N GLU A 91 3.01 -15.41 -4.54
CA GLU A 91 2.73 -14.83 -5.87
C GLU A 91 2.11 -13.43 -5.71
N LEU A 92 1.19 -13.25 -4.77
CA LEU A 92 0.58 -11.96 -4.46
C LEU A 92 1.63 -10.94 -4.00
N ARG A 93 2.50 -11.33 -3.06
CA ARG A 93 3.59 -10.48 -2.56
C ARG A 93 4.50 -10.03 -3.69
N LEU A 94 4.99 -10.97 -4.49
CA LEU A 94 5.89 -10.69 -5.62
C LEU A 94 5.20 -9.82 -6.67
N HIS A 95 3.92 -10.05 -6.93
CA HIS A 95 3.14 -9.26 -7.89
C HIS A 95 3.03 -7.79 -7.45
N VAL A 96 2.77 -7.55 -6.16
CA VAL A 96 2.72 -6.19 -5.61
C VAL A 96 4.11 -5.54 -5.56
N GLU A 97 5.15 -6.27 -5.15
CA GLU A 97 6.53 -5.78 -5.15
C GLU A 97 7.01 -5.38 -6.55
N ALA A 98 6.70 -6.20 -7.56
CA ALA A 98 7.05 -5.92 -8.95
C ALA A 98 6.33 -4.66 -9.46
N PHE A 99 5.04 -4.52 -9.17
CA PHE A 99 4.29 -3.32 -9.54
C PHE A 99 4.88 -2.06 -8.87
N LEU A 100 5.09 -2.10 -7.55
CA LEU A 100 5.62 -0.95 -6.80
C LEU A 100 7.03 -0.60 -7.25
N SER A 101 7.86 -1.61 -7.54
CA SER A 101 9.22 -1.37 -8.01
C SER A 101 9.24 -0.64 -9.35
N LYS A 102 8.36 -1.06 -10.26
CA LYS A 102 8.18 -0.43 -11.56
C LYS A 102 7.60 0.98 -11.44
N ALA A 103 6.50 1.12 -10.70
CA ALA A 103 5.81 2.39 -10.51
C ALA A 103 6.69 3.47 -9.86
N LEU A 104 7.49 3.09 -8.87
CA LEU A 104 8.37 4.01 -8.14
C LEU A 104 9.76 4.16 -8.78
N ALA A 105 10.03 3.45 -9.88
CA ALA A 105 11.34 3.38 -10.53
C ALA A 105 12.50 3.10 -9.56
N ARG A 106 12.25 2.26 -8.54
CA ARG A 106 13.21 1.87 -7.49
C ARG A 106 12.86 0.49 -6.97
N GLU A 107 13.84 -0.27 -6.50
CA GLU A 107 13.54 -1.56 -5.89
C GLU A 107 12.67 -1.39 -4.64
N PHE A 108 11.56 -2.14 -4.58
CA PHE A 108 10.68 -2.21 -3.43
C PHE A 108 10.50 -3.65 -3.00
N LYS A 109 10.78 -3.91 -1.72
CA LYS A 109 10.56 -5.19 -1.05
C LYS A 109 9.79 -4.95 0.24
N PHE A 110 8.79 -5.78 0.51
CA PHE A 110 8.17 -5.76 1.83
C PHE A 110 9.20 -6.20 2.86
N ARG A 111 9.32 -5.49 3.99
CA ARG A 111 10.13 -5.96 5.10
C ARG A 111 9.51 -7.25 5.63
N SER A 112 10.33 -8.31 5.74
CA SER A 112 9.91 -9.54 6.40
C SER A 112 9.52 -9.26 7.85
N PRO A 113 8.51 -9.95 8.42
CA PRO A 113 8.13 -9.80 9.82
C PRO A 113 9.31 -9.98 10.80
N GLU A 114 10.26 -10.85 10.48
CA GLU A 114 11.48 -11.06 11.28
C GLU A 114 12.45 -9.87 11.25
N ALA A 115 12.50 -9.11 10.15
CA ALA A 115 13.34 -7.92 10.02
C ALA A 115 12.76 -6.68 10.73
N ALA A 116 11.52 -6.75 11.25
CA ALA A 116 10.93 -5.67 12.04
C ALA A 116 11.34 -5.72 13.52
N ALA A 117 11.92 -6.83 13.99
CA ALA A 117 12.34 -7.02 15.38
C ALA A 117 13.70 -6.36 15.71
N GLU A 118 14.52 -6.05 14.71
CA GLU A 118 15.79 -5.36 14.89
C GLU A 118 15.82 -4.13 13.97
N GLY A 119 16.06 -2.94 14.53
CA GLY A 119 16.10 -1.66 13.83
C GLY A 119 17.26 -1.50 12.85
N ALA A 120 17.38 -2.43 11.89
CA ALA A 120 18.34 -2.40 10.82
C ALA A 120 17.83 -1.50 9.67
N PRO A 121 18.72 -0.72 9.02
CA PRO A 121 18.38 -0.03 7.79
C PRO A 121 17.93 -1.03 6.72
N ALA A 122 17.16 -0.55 5.73
CA ALA A 122 16.56 -1.37 4.67
C ALA A 122 17.53 -2.45 4.15
N PRO A 123 17.08 -3.71 4.01
CA PRO A 123 17.96 -4.76 3.52
C PRO A 123 18.44 -4.39 2.11
N GLU A 124 19.76 -4.33 1.94
CA GLU A 124 20.37 -4.46 0.63
C GLU A 124 19.88 -5.78 0.01
N ALA A 125 19.61 -5.75 -1.29
CA ALA A 125 19.00 -6.83 -2.06
C ALA A 125 19.48 -8.22 -1.60
N PRO A 126 18.57 -9.18 -1.34
CA PRO A 126 18.98 -10.44 -0.78
C PRO A 126 19.87 -11.19 -1.77
N ALA A 127 21.08 -11.52 -1.31
CA ALA A 127 21.89 -12.57 -1.89
C ALA A 127 21.04 -13.86 -1.96
N GLU A 128 21.10 -14.50 -3.13
CA GLU A 128 20.46 -15.79 -3.38
C GLU A 128 20.87 -16.82 -2.32
N GLY A 129 19.87 -17.46 -1.70
CA GLY A 129 20.06 -18.70 -0.95
C GLY A 129 19.78 -18.60 0.54
N ALA A 130 18.51 -18.81 0.91
CA ALA A 130 18.12 -19.48 2.15
C ALA A 130 16.68 -19.96 2.02
N ALA A 131 16.51 -21.14 1.41
CA ALA A 131 15.28 -21.91 1.54
C ALA A 131 15.23 -22.42 3.00
N ALA A 132 14.35 -21.82 3.80
CA ALA A 132 13.97 -22.39 5.08
C ALA A 132 12.87 -23.43 4.82
N GLU A 133 13.21 -24.68 5.07
CA GLU A 133 12.29 -25.82 5.03
C GLU A 133 11.28 -25.72 6.18
N GLU A 134 9.99 -25.63 5.87
CA GLU A 134 8.93 -26.07 6.76
C GLU A 134 8.42 -27.45 6.31
N PRO A 135 8.14 -28.39 7.24
CA PRO A 135 7.76 -29.75 6.88
C PRO A 135 6.28 -29.88 6.50
N GLU A 136 6.07 -30.74 5.50
CA GLU A 136 4.88 -31.56 5.18
C GLU A 136 3.62 -30.92 4.56
N ASP A 137 3.51 -31.13 3.24
CA ASP A 137 2.33 -31.61 2.50
C ASP A 137 0.98 -30.92 2.78
N LYS A 138 0.84 -29.66 2.34
CA LYS A 138 -0.43 -29.11 1.82
C LYS A 138 -0.12 -28.13 0.69
N THR A 139 -0.66 -28.35 -0.50
CA THR A 139 -0.52 -27.38 -1.58
C THR A 139 -1.02 -26.01 -1.11
N PRO A 140 -0.26 -24.93 -1.34
CA PRO A 140 -0.59 -23.62 -0.79
C PRO A 140 -1.92 -23.15 -1.38
N ALA A 141 -2.81 -22.69 -0.50
CA ALA A 141 -4.11 -22.15 -0.91
C ALA A 141 -3.90 -20.89 -1.77
N LYS A 142 -4.64 -20.81 -2.87
CA LYS A 142 -4.66 -19.63 -3.74
C LYS A 142 -5.87 -18.78 -3.41
N LEU A 143 -5.67 -17.47 -3.31
CA LEU A 143 -6.73 -16.49 -3.31
C LEU A 143 -7.27 -16.37 -4.74
N ALA A 144 -8.56 -16.61 -4.91
CA ALA A 144 -9.25 -16.42 -6.18
C ALA A 144 -10.00 -15.10 -6.14
N PHE A 145 -9.40 -14.04 -6.70
CA PHE A 145 -9.96 -12.70 -6.72
C PHE A 145 -11.20 -12.63 -7.62
N ALA A 146 -12.17 -11.79 -7.26
CA ALA A 146 -13.34 -11.53 -8.08
C ALA A 146 -12.96 -10.97 -9.46
N GLU A 147 -13.83 -11.15 -10.45
CA GLU A 147 -13.59 -10.69 -11.83
C GLU A 147 -13.56 -9.16 -11.97
N ARG A 148 -14.07 -8.42 -10.98
CA ARG A 148 -14.12 -6.95 -10.95
C ARG A 148 -14.04 -6.45 -9.52
N ASP A 149 -13.39 -5.30 -9.34
CA ASP A 149 -13.32 -4.58 -8.06
C ASP A 149 -12.78 -5.46 -6.93
N ALA A 150 -11.84 -6.35 -7.22
CA ALA A 150 -11.41 -7.37 -6.27
C ALA A 150 -10.70 -6.79 -5.04
N VAL A 151 -10.09 -5.61 -5.18
CA VAL A 151 -9.43 -4.90 -4.07
C VAL A 151 -9.73 -3.41 -4.14
N ARG A 152 -10.27 -2.86 -3.06
CA ARG A 152 -10.60 -1.43 -2.92
C ARG A 152 -10.15 -0.92 -1.56
N VAL A 153 -9.86 0.37 -1.50
CA VAL A 153 -9.52 1.08 -0.26
C VAL A 153 -10.45 2.26 -0.07
N GLN A 154 -10.85 2.48 1.18
CA GLN A 154 -11.63 3.65 1.61
C GLN A 154 -10.92 4.35 2.78
N PHE A 155 -10.88 5.68 2.75
CA PHE A 155 -10.30 6.50 3.81
C PHE A 155 -11.40 7.25 4.54
N ARG A 156 -11.82 6.75 5.71
CA ARG A 156 -12.98 7.31 6.44
C ARG A 156 -12.84 7.17 7.95
N ASP A 157 -13.30 8.17 8.68
CA ASP A 157 -13.42 8.14 10.15
C ASP A 157 -12.10 7.72 10.85
N GLY A 158 -10.96 8.25 10.38
CA GLY A 158 -9.64 7.92 10.92
C GLY A 158 -9.12 6.51 10.59
N THR A 159 -9.82 5.77 9.73
CA THR A 159 -9.55 4.37 9.42
C THR A 159 -9.31 4.19 7.92
N LEU A 160 -8.30 3.39 7.57
CA LEU A 160 -8.15 2.85 6.22
C LEU A 160 -8.91 1.53 6.17
N THR A 161 -9.96 1.44 5.37
CA THR A 161 -10.70 0.19 5.18
C THR A 161 -10.27 -0.44 3.86
N LEU A 162 -9.63 -1.61 3.95
CA LEU A 162 -9.30 -2.44 2.79
C LEU A 162 -10.44 -3.43 2.57
N VAL A 163 -11.07 -3.38 1.39
CA VAL A 163 -12.12 -4.30 0.97
C VAL A 163 -11.54 -5.25 -0.07
N ILE A 164 -11.59 -6.55 0.22
CA ILE A 164 -11.08 -7.61 -0.66
C ILE A 164 -12.25 -8.52 -1.02
N VAL A 165 -12.49 -8.75 -2.30
CA VAL A 165 -13.47 -9.71 -2.78
C VAL A 165 -12.73 -10.91 -3.36
N ALA A 166 -12.66 -12.00 -2.58
CA ALA A 166 -11.92 -13.19 -2.97
C ALA A 166 -12.50 -14.49 -2.37
N GLY A 167 -12.33 -15.58 -3.12
CA GLY A 167 -12.51 -16.95 -2.64
C GLY A 167 -11.17 -17.61 -2.29
N LEU A 168 -11.22 -18.88 -1.90
CA LEU A 168 -10.02 -19.69 -1.64
C LEU A 168 -10.12 -21.01 -2.39
N GLU A 169 -9.07 -21.33 -3.12
CA GLU A 169 -8.91 -22.61 -3.82
C GLU A 169 -7.70 -23.38 -3.28
N ARG A 170 -7.84 -24.69 -3.16
CA ARG A 170 -6.75 -25.61 -2.84
C ARG A 170 -6.88 -26.83 -3.74
N GLU A 171 -5.75 -27.44 -4.05
CA GLU A 171 -5.78 -28.70 -4.78
C GLU A 171 -6.49 -29.77 -3.93
N ASN A 172 -7.41 -30.49 -4.56
CA ASN A 172 -8.15 -31.60 -3.95
C ASN A 172 -9.09 -31.22 -2.78
N GLU A 173 -9.36 -29.94 -2.53
CA GLU A 173 -10.43 -29.48 -1.62
C GLU A 173 -11.55 -28.78 -2.39
N GLU A 174 -12.76 -28.78 -1.81
CA GLU A 174 -13.89 -28.00 -2.34
C GLU A 174 -13.55 -26.49 -2.27
N PRO A 175 -13.73 -25.73 -3.37
CA PRO A 175 -13.42 -24.31 -3.38
C PRO A 175 -14.33 -23.55 -2.42
N ILE A 176 -13.74 -22.59 -1.71
CA ILE A 176 -14.51 -21.64 -0.90
C ILE A 176 -14.93 -20.49 -1.83
N PRO A 177 -16.25 -20.23 -1.96
CA PRO A 177 -16.75 -19.16 -2.83
C PRO A 177 -16.27 -17.78 -2.37
N ALA A 178 -16.41 -16.79 -3.25
CA ALA A 178 -15.99 -15.43 -2.96
C ALA A 178 -16.72 -14.83 -1.77
N HIS A 179 -15.95 -14.18 -0.91
CA HIS A 179 -16.46 -13.37 0.20
C HIS A 179 -15.97 -11.94 0.03
N GLU A 180 -16.82 -10.99 0.41
CA GLU A 180 -16.39 -9.63 0.69
C GLU A 180 -15.76 -9.60 2.08
N ILE A 181 -14.49 -9.22 2.13
CA ILE A 181 -13.65 -9.19 3.31
C ILE A 181 -13.30 -7.73 3.58
N VAL A 182 -13.85 -7.19 4.64
CA VAL A 182 -13.61 -5.82 5.10
C VAL A 182 -12.57 -5.84 6.20
N VAL A 183 -11.43 -5.20 5.95
CA VAL A 183 -10.27 -5.12 6.85
C VAL A 183 -10.05 -3.67 7.28
N PRO A 184 -10.52 -3.27 8.47
CA PRO A 184 -10.21 -1.96 9.02
C PRO A 184 -8.74 -1.91 9.48
N LEU A 185 -7.99 -0.90 9.07
CA LEU A 185 -6.60 -0.64 9.46
C LEU A 185 -6.52 0.75 10.10
N MET A 186 -6.15 0.78 11.37
CA MET A 186 -5.87 1.98 12.13
C MET A 186 -4.38 2.28 12.05
N LEU A 187 -4.05 3.46 11.53
CA LEU A 187 -2.69 3.90 11.32
C LEU A 187 -2.35 4.98 12.34
N SER A 188 -1.25 4.82 13.08
CA SER A 188 -0.79 5.83 14.05
C SER A 188 0.73 5.92 14.13
N VAL A 189 1.22 6.99 14.74
CA VAL A 189 2.64 7.16 15.08
C VAL A 189 2.76 7.09 16.60
N SER A 190 3.64 6.21 17.09
CA SER A 190 3.92 6.02 18.51
C SER A 190 5.44 6.09 18.74
N GLY A 191 5.93 7.24 19.20
CA GLY A 191 7.36 7.47 19.40
C GLY A 191 8.13 7.43 18.08
N ASP A 192 8.98 6.41 17.90
CA ASP A 192 9.79 6.18 16.70
C ASP A 192 9.20 5.12 15.76
N LYS A 193 7.96 4.67 16.03
CA LYS A 193 7.30 3.62 15.27
C LYS A 193 6.05 4.14 14.58
N LEU A 194 5.86 3.72 13.34
CA LEU A 194 4.57 3.72 12.66
C LEU A 194 3.87 2.41 13.01
N VAL A 195 2.68 2.51 13.59
CA VAL A 195 1.89 1.40 14.09
C VAL A 195 0.68 1.22 13.19
N VAL A 196 0.50 -0.01 12.70
CA VAL A 196 -0.66 -0.45 11.94
C VAL A 196 -1.39 -1.48 12.77
N LYS A 197 -2.60 -1.14 13.22
CA LYS A 197 -3.47 -2.07 13.95
C LYS A 197 -4.65 -2.49 13.10
N ARG A 198 -4.85 -3.79 12.98
CA ARG A 198 -6.02 -4.34 12.31
C ARG A 198 -7.21 -4.35 13.25
N GLY A 199 -8.33 -3.81 12.79
CA GLY A 199 -9.63 -3.94 13.46
C GLY A 199 -10.26 -5.32 13.30
N THR A 200 -11.50 -5.44 13.75
CA THR A 200 -12.28 -6.67 13.54
C THR A 200 -12.60 -6.86 12.06
N LEU A 201 -12.33 -8.05 11.53
CA LEU A 201 -12.65 -8.40 10.15
C LEU A 201 -14.16 -8.52 9.97
N GLY A 202 -14.70 -7.84 8.97
CA GLY A 202 -16.02 -8.15 8.40
C GLY A 202 -15.84 -9.17 7.29
N ILE A 203 -16.60 -10.27 7.31
CA ILE A 203 -16.57 -11.27 6.23
C ILE A 203 -18.01 -11.64 5.90
N ALA A 204 -18.41 -11.39 4.66
CA ALA A 204 -19.74 -11.70 4.16
C ALA A 204 -19.63 -12.48 2.84
N PRO A 205 -20.48 -13.49 2.60
CA PRO A 205 -20.54 -14.14 1.30
C PRO A 205 -20.99 -13.13 0.23
N VAL A 206 -20.38 -13.17 -0.96
CA VAL A 206 -20.88 -12.39 -2.11
C VAL A 206 -22.18 -12.97 -2.65
N GLU A 207 -22.29 -14.29 -2.63
CA GLU A 207 -23.49 -15.03 -3.05
C GLU A 207 -23.84 -16.15 -2.06
N GLY A 208 -25.13 -16.32 -1.79
CA GLY A 208 -25.66 -17.39 -0.97
C GLY A 208 -25.34 -17.25 0.53
N GLU A 209 -25.33 -18.38 1.23
CA GLU A 209 -25.04 -18.44 2.66
C GLU A 209 -23.63 -19.01 2.90
N ALA A 210 -22.86 -18.36 3.77
CA ALA A 210 -21.53 -18.82 4.15
C ALA A 210 -21.63 -19.89 5.25
N LYS A 211 -20.97 -21.03 5.05
CA LYS A 211 -20.83 -22.04 6.11
C LYS A 211 -19.91 -21.48 7.22
N PRO A 212 -20.20 -21.70 8.53
CA PRO A 212 -19.35 -21.19 9.62
C PRO A 212 -17.87 -21.59 9.51
N VAL A 213 -17.59 -22.77 8.95
CA VAL A 213 -16.22 -23.26 8.71
C VAL A 213 -15.50 -22.40 7.66
N GLN A 214 -16.18 -21.96 6.60
CA GLN A 214 -15.60 -21.11 5.56
C GLN A 214 -15.21 -19.74 6.13
N LEU A 215 -16.10 -19.12 6.90
CA LEU A 215 -15.83 -17.85 7.60
C LEU A 215 -14.61 -17.97 8.52
N ARG A 216 -14.50 -19.08 9.27
CA ARG A 216 -13.36 -19.33 10.17
C ARG A 216 -12.05 -19.47 9.40
N VAL A 217 -12.05 -20.23 8.30
CA VAL A 217 -10.86 -20.42 7.45
C VAL A 217 -10.43 -19.09 6.83
N MET A 218 -11.37 -18.32 6.28
CA MET A 218 -11.10 -17.02 5.67
C MET A 218 -10.55 -16.03 6.70
N ASN A 219 -11.20 -15.91 7.87
CA ASN A 219 -10.75 -15.06 8.96
C ASN A 219 -9.32 -15.42 9.40
N SER A 220 -9.04 -16.71 9.60
CA SER A 220 -7.71 -17.16 10.01
C SER A 220 -6.64 -16.82 8.96
N ARG A 221 -6.93 -16.99 7.67
CA ARG A 221 -5.99 -16.67 6.59
C ARG A 221 -5.71 -15.17 6.49
N ILE A 222 -6.76 -14.36 6.44
CA ILE A 222 -6.61 -12.90 6.32
C ILE A 222 -5.95 -12.30 7.56
N SER A 223 -6.29 -12.78 8.76
CA SER A 223 -5.65 -12.34 10.00
C SER A 223 -4.15 -12.66 10.06
N LYS A 224 -3.72 -13.77 9.44
CA LYS A 224 -2.30 -14.14 9.35
C LYS A 224 -1.56 -13.29 8.30
N ALA A 225 -2.18 -13.04 7.16
CA ALA A 225 -1.59 -12.23 6.09
C ALA A 225 -1.46 -10.74 6.49
N LEU A 226 -2.42 -10.23 7.27
CA LEU A 226 -2.50 -8.84 7.72
C LEU A 226 -2.43 -8.76 9.26
N PRO A 227 -1.29 -9.11 9.88
CA PRO A 227 -1.12 -8.94 11.32
C PRO A 227 -0.97 -7.47 11.69
N ASP A 228 -1.09 -7.16 12.98
CA ASP A 228 -0.63 -5.88 13.51
C ASP A 228 0.88 -5.74 13.25
N ARG A 229 1.32 -4.53 12.90
CA ARG A 229 2.72 -4.26 12.55
C ARG A 229 3.19 -2.96 13.16
N GLU A 230 4.44 -2.96 13.56
CA GLU A 230 5.19 -1.76 13.91
C GLU A 230 6.42 -1.69 13.01
N VAL A 231 6.62 -0.53 12.38
CA VAL A 231 7.78 -0.27 11.52
C VAL A 231 8.44 1.02 11.95
N ASP A 232 9.75 1.17 11.72
CA ASP A 232 10.43 2.43 12.04
C ASP A 232 9.82 3.60 11.25
N ALA A 233 9.51 4.67 11.99
CA ALA A 233 9.07 5.93 11.40
C ALA A 233 10.25 6.72 10.81
N SER A 234 11.49 6.36 11.15
CA SER A 234 12.71 7.02 10.71
C SER A 234 13.26 6.40 9.43
N PHE A 235 13.69 7.23 8.49
CA PHE A 235 14.29 6.84 7.22
C PHE A 235 15.26 7.91 6.72
N THR A 236 16.12 7.55 5.77
CA THR A 236 17.09 8.49 5.20
C THR A 236 16.67 8.88 3.79
N LEU A 237 16.48 10.19 3.57
CA LEU A 237 16.32 10.77 2.25
C LEU A 237 17.69 10.94 1.60
N LYS A 238 17.93 10.23 0.50
CA LYS A 238 19.15 10.39 -0.30
C LYS A 238 18.94 11.50 -1.33
N SER A 239 19.75 12.54 -1.25
CA SER A 239 19.92 13.57 -2.27
C SER A 239 21.28 13.41 -2.95
N THR A 240 21.50 14.08 -4.09
CA THR A 240 22.72 13.95 -4.91
C THR A 240 24.01 14.12 -4.10
N ASP A 241 24.00 15.02 -3.10
CA ASP A 241 25.21 15.36 -2.32
C ASP A 241 25.07 15.11 -0.81
N ARG A 242 23.88 14.72 -0.32
CA ARG A 242 23.59 14.63 1.12
C ARG A 242 22.58 13.55 1.47
N GLU A 243 22.78 12.94 2.62
CA GLU A 243 21.80 12.11 3.29
C GLU A 243 21.11 12.94 4.38
N VAL A 244 19.78 13.02 4.31
CA VAL A 244 18.96 13.76 5.27
C VAL A 244 18.15 12.75 6.08
N PRO A 245 18.43 12.57 7.38
CA PRO A 245 17.54 11.77 8.22
C PRO A 245 16.19 12.46 8.30
N ALA A 246 15.13 11.68 8.16
CA ALA A 246 13.76 12.13 8.18
C ALA A 246 12.92 11.16 9.02
N LYS A 247 11.86 11.65 9.63
CA LYS A 247 10.99 10.85 10.48
C LYS A 247 9.53 11.18 10.24
N VAL A 248 8.69 10.17 10.11
CA VAL A 248 7.23 10.36 10.16
C VAL A 248 6.83 10.75 11.59
N VAL A 249 6.37 11.98 11.77
CA VAL A 249 5.96 12.53 13.08
C VAL A 249 4.45 12.52 13.28
N GLY A 250 3.69 12.39 12.20
CA GLY A 250 2.23 12.35 12.29
C GLY A 250 1.59 11.72 11.07
N MET A 251 0.46 11.07 11.31
CA MET A 251 -0.36 10.48 10.27
C MET A 251 -1.84 10.63 10.65
N GLN A 252 -2.66 11.00 9.69
CA GLN A 252 -4.09 11.23 9.91
C GLN A 252 -4.88 10.83 8.67
N ILE A 253 -6.03 10.20 8.88
CA ILE A 253 -7.02 9.94 7.83
C ILE A 253 -8.22 10.86 8.05
N VAL A 254 -8.60 11.62 7.03
CA VAL A 254 -9.70 12.59 7.09
C VAL A 254 -10.30 12.79 5.69
N ASP A 255 -11.62 12.68 5.58
CA ASP A 255 -12.40 13.03 4.37
C ASP A 255 -11.85 12.48 3.04
N GLY A 256 -11.49 11.19 2.98
CA GLY A 256 -10.94 10.58 1.76
C GLY A 256 -9.44 10.79 1.56
N TRP A 257 -8.75 11.44 2.50
CA TRP A 257 -7.32 11.72 2.45
C TRP A 257 -6.55 11.01 3.56
N ILE A 258 -5.33 10.57 3.24
CA ILE A 258 -4.29 10.29 4.22
C ILE A 258 -3.26 11.41 4.19
N VAL A 259 -3.00 11.98 5.36
CA VAL A 259 -2.00 13.03 5.60
C VAL A 259 -0.83 12.38 6.33
N VAL A 260 0.38 12.52 5.79
CA VAL A 260 1.62 12.07 6.40
C VAL A 260 2.52 13.28 6.61
N ARG A 261 2.99 13.50 7.84
CA ARG A 261 3.89 14.59 8.22
C ARG A 261 5.27 14.04 8.54
N VAL A 262 6.29 14.65 7.99
CA VAL A 262 7.69 14.25 8.08
C VAL A 262 8.53 15.42 8.56
N GLU A 263 9.44 15.18 9.51
CA GLU A 263 10.44 16.15 9.98
C GLU A 263 11.86 15.62 9.89
#